data_AF-A0A502EHJ7-F1
#
_entry.id   AF-A0A502EHJ7-F1
#
_cell.length_a   1.000
_cell.length_b   1.000
_cell.length_c   1.000
_cell.angle_alpha   90.00
_cell.angle_beta   90.00
_cell.angle_gamma   90.00
#
_symmetry.space_group_name_H-M   'P 1'
#
loop_
_entity.id
_entity.type
_entity.pdbx_description
1 polymer ?
#
loop_
_entity_poly.entity_id
_entity_poly.type
_entity_poly.pdbx_seq_one_letter_code
_entity_poly.pdbx_strand_id
1 'polypeptide(L)'
;MKRSAFRKFTHSEKGNPVTDLATADLTALPSIGDVERGTAPPAGNPGLVSLPLVVAGGFGLGITNTGFVDVPGAAVPILVSATAVGLLVATIWAAALGQNVNATVYGTFFGFYASYGALAVGLAHDWFGIAAADAGPATAVWLGSWLVTIGLLTVLVLRLPWTYPLLLAIVDVALVLLLIGNLADSRVATQAGGWFVFAFVALVGYYYVAALWEETGGRPIPLGRPLVGG
;
A
#
# COMPACT_ATOMS: atom_id res chain seq x y z
N MET A 1 -12.71 4.12 110.99
CA MET A 1 -13.98 4.30 110.22
C MET A 1 -13.64 4.92 108.86
N LYS A 2 -13.92 4.22 107.75
CA LYS A 2 -14.19 4.65 106.32
C LYS A 2 -13.50 5.93 105.78
N ARG A 3 -12.91 6.07 104.57
CA ARG A 3 -12.95 5.37 103.25
C ARG A 3 -11.88 6.00 102.29
N SER A 4 -11.19 5.16 101.49
CA SER A 4 -10.85 5.23 100.03
C SER A 4 -10.58 6.60 99.35
N ALA A 5 -9.38 6.97 98.86
CA ALA A 5 -8.56 6.54 97.69
C ALA A 5 -8.82 7.31 96.37
N PHE A 6 -7.78 7.99 95.83
CA PHE A 6 -7.52 8.14 94.38
C PHE A 6 -6.09 8.63 94.10
N ARG A 7 -5.31 7.87 93.31
CA ARG A 7 -3.91 8.14 92.91
C ARG A 7 -3.92 8.51 91.42
N LYS A 8 -3.51 9.72 91.03
CA LYS A 8 -3.37 10.11 89.62
C LYS A 8 -2.08 9.50 89.04
N PHE A 9 -2.21 8.62 88.05
CA PHE A 9 -1.14 8.20 87.15
C PHE A 9 -1.14 9.13 85.93
N THR A 10 -0.02 9.77 85.63
CA THR A 10 0.22 10.48 84.36
C THR A 10 0.59 9.47 83.28
N HIS A 11 -0.15 9.50 82.17
CA HIS A 11 0.01 8.62 81.03
C HIS A 11 1.18 9.12 80.14
N SER A 12 2.12 8.24 79.82
CA SER A 12 3.13 8.43 78.78
C SER A 12 2.47 8.12 77.44
N GLU A 13 2.26 9.15 76.60
CA GLU A 13 1.74 8.98 75.24
C GLU A 13 2.77 8.29 74.37
N LYS A 14 2.44 7.07 73.95
CA LYS A 14 3.10 6.35 72.86
C LYS A 14 2.81 7.07 71.54
N GLY A 15 3.87 7.32 70.77
CA GLY A 15 3.81 7.91 69.44
C GLY A 15 2.79 7.20 68.53
N ASN A 16 2.01 8.02 67.83
CA ASN A 16 0.97 7.60 66.91
C ASN A 16 1.58 6.99 65.64
N PRO A 17 1.25 5.75 65.24
CA PRO A 17 1.83 5.09 64.05
C PRO A 17 1.38 5.68 62.71
N VAL A 18 0.54 6.72 62.70
CA VAL A 18 -0.04 7.32 61.49
C VAL A 18 0.89 8.39 60.87
N THR A 19 1.88 8.89 61.61
CA THR A 19 2.81 9.92 61.13
C THR A 19 4.03 9.38 60.38
N ASP A 20 4.26 8.06 60.36
CA ASP A 20 5.45 7.42 59.76
C ASP A 20 5.23 6.93 58.32
N LEU A 21 4.03 7.13 57.75
CA LEU A 21 3.71 6.78 56.35
C LEU A 21 3.89 7.96 55.38
N ALA A 22 4.23 9.16 55.86
CA ALA A 22 4.36 10.36 55.05
C ALA A 22 5.80 10.67 54.57
N THR A 23 6.77 9.83 54.94
CA THR A 23 8.19 9.95 54.55
C THR A 23 8.72 8.70 53.86
N ALA A 24 7.84 7.93 53.19
CA ALA A 24 8.31 6.96 52.21
C ALA A 24 8.94 7.75 51.05
N ASP A 25 10.26 7.64 50.93
CA ASP A 25 11.04 8.26 49.87
C ASP A 25 10.58 7.72 48.51
N LEU A 26 9.71 8.49 47.84
CA LEU A 26 9.17 8.18 46.52
C LEU A 26 10.26 8.14 45.43
N THR A 27 11.51 8.53 45.75
CA THR A 27 12.65 8.41 44.83
C THR A 27 13.26 7.02 44.79
N ALA A 28 12.88 6.12 45.71
CA ALA A 28 13.36 4.73 45.76
C ALA A 28 12.43 3.72 45.07
N LEU A 29 11.30 4.16 44.50
CA LEU A 29 10.52 3.30 43.61
C LEU A 29 11.29 3.18 42.29
N PRO A 30 11.56 1.95 41.78
CA PRO A 30 12.08 1.81 40.43
C PRO A 30 11.18 2.60 39.50
N SER A 31 11.77 3.50 38.71
CA SER A 31 10.99 4.31 37.78
C SER A 31 10.17 3.34 36.93
N ILE A 32 8.88 3.62 36.73
CA ILE A 32 8.05 2.93 35.72
C ILE A 32 8.53 3.30 34.29
N GLY A 33 9.82 3.60 34.13
CA GLY A 33 10.51 3.89 32.88
C GLY A 33 11.37 2.72 32.38
N ASP A 34 11.64 1.72 33.23
CA ASP A 34 12.44 0.54 32.87
C ASP A 34 11.58 -0.71 32.63
N VAL A 35 10.30 -0.54 32.25
CA VAL A 35 9.64 -1.57 31.44
C VAL A 35 10.39 -1.54 30.13
N GLU A 36 11.30 -2.50 29.96
CA GLU A 36 11.97 -2.85 28.70
C GLU A 36 11.02 -2.48 27.56
N ARG A 37 11.32 -1.36 26.89
CA ARG A 37 10.56 -0.90 25.73
C ARG A 37 10.87 -1.94 24.67
N GLY A 38 10.15 -3.07 24.72
CA GLY A 38 10.25 -4.13 23.75
C GLY A 38 10.18 -3.45 22.41
N THR A 39 11.23 -3.64 21.61
CA THR A 39 11.30 -3.07 20.26
C THR A 39 9.96 -3.33 19.60
N ALA A 40 9.24 -2.27 19.22
CA ALA A 40 7.96 -2.42 18.55
C ALA A 40 8.13 -3.47 17.44
N PRO A 41 7.20 -4.43 17.30
CA PRO A 41 7.30 -5.44 16.25
C PRO A 41 7.59 -4.76 14.90
N PRO A 42 8.44 -5.35 14.04
CA PRO A 42 8.71 -4.80 12.72
C PRO A 42 7.40 -4.43 12.04
N ALA A 43 7.29 -3.18 11.58
CA ALA A 43 6.08 -2.72 10.92
C ALA A 43 5.86 -3.57 9.65
N GLY A 44 4.64 -4.09 9.48
CA GLY A 44 4.34 -4.93 8.31
C GLY A 44 4.58 -4.20 6.99
N ASN A 45 4.96 -4.95 5.96
CA ASN A 45 5.23 -4.43 4.63
C ASN A 45 4.30 -5.06 3.58
N PRO A 46 3.14 -4.44 3.31
CA PRO A 46 2.18 -4.94 2.32
C PRO A 46 2.75 -5.03 0.91
N GLY A 47 3.81 -4.27 0.60
CA GLY A 47 4.48 -4.32 -0.70
C GLY A 47 5.10 -5.67 -1.01
N LEU A 48 5.53 -6.43 0.00
CA LEU A 48 6.08 -7.78 -0.20
C LEU A 48 5.04 -8.77 -0.75
N VAL A 49 3.75 -8.48 -0.58
CA VAL A 49 2.66 -9.27 -1.17
C VAL A 49 2.30 -8.75 -2.56
N SER A 50 2.06 -7.45 -2.70
CA SER A 50 1.54 -6.90 -3.96
C SER A 50 2.59 -6.81 -5.07
N LEU A 51 3.80 -6.32 -4.78
CA LEU A 51 4.81 -6.04 -5.82
C LEU A 51 5.16 -7.25 -6.70
N PRO A 52 5.44 -8.47 -6.18
CA PRO A 52 5.73 -9.61 -7.04
C PRO A 52 4.50 -10.06 -7.86
N LEU A 53 3.29 -9.88 -7.34
CA LEU A 53 2.05 -10.21 -8.06
C LEU A 53 1.69 -9.17 -9.12
N VAL A 54 2.07 -7.91 -8.92
CA VAL A 54 2.04 -6.86 -9.96
C VAL A 54 3.05 -7.15 -11.06
N VAL A 55 4.25 -7.64 -10.72
CA VAL A 55 5.24 -8.05 -11.74
C VAL A 55 4.66 -9.14 -12.64
N ALA A 56 4.07 -10.19 -12.07
CA ALA A 56 3.48 -11.28 -12.86
C ALA A 56 2.37 -10.79 -13.82
N GLY A 57 1.44 -9.98 -13.30
CA GLY A 57 0.34 -9.43 -14.10
C GLY A 57 0.78 -8.42 -15.16
N GLY A 58 1.60 -7.46 -14.75
CA GLY A 58 2.17 -6.45 -15.65
C GLY A 58 2.98 -7.10 -16.77
N PHE A 59 3.76 -8.15 -16.48
CA PHE A 59 4.51 -8.88 -17.50
C PHE A 59 3.58 -9.55 -18.51
N GLY A 60 2.52 -10.23 -18.05
CA GLY A 60 1.51 -10.83 -18.94
C GLY A 60 0.80 -9.79 -19.81
N LEU A 61 0.45 -8.64 -19.23
CA LEU A 61 -0.17 -7.53 -19.97
C LEU A 61 0.80 -6.92 -21.00
N GLY A 62 2.09 -6.77 -20.65
CA GLY A 62 3.13 -6.29 -21.57
C GLY A 62 3.33 -7.23 -22.77
N ILE A 63 3.42 -8.54 -22.54
CA ILE A 63 3.50 -9.55 -23.61
C ILE A 63 2.29 -9.49 -24.55
N THR A 64 1.09 -9.33 -23.97
CA THR A 64 -0.15 -9.25 -24.75
C THR A 64 -0.16 -7.99 -25.62
N ASN A 65 0.12 -6.82 -25.02
CA ASN A 65 0.04 -5.53 -25.72
C ASN A 65 1.15 -5.34 -26.76
N THR A 66 2.32 -5.93 -26.55
CA THR A 66 3.40 -5.96 -27.58
C THR A 66 3.07 -6.89 -28.74
N GLY A 67 2.11 -7.81 -28.57
CA GLY A 67 1.74 -8.80 -29.58
C GLY A 67 2.71 -9.95 -29.70
N PHE A 68 3.56 -10.20 -28.68
CA PHE A 68 4.38 -11.42 -28.63
C PHE A 68 3.51 -12.67 -28.44
N VAL A 69 2.38 -12.52 -27.77
CA VAL A 69 1.32 -13.53 -27.71
C VAL A 69 0.06 -12.94 -28.34
N ASP A 70 -0.40 -13.55 -29.42
CA ASP A 70 -1.60 -13.13 -30.16
C ASP A 70 -2.82 -13.95 -29.72
N VAL A 71 -3.11 -13.88 -28.42
CA VAL A 71 -4.28 -14.54 -27.82
C VAL A 71 -5.04 -13.47 -27.03
N PRO A 72 -6.21 -13.03 -27.51
CA PRO A 72 -7.03 -12.05 -26.82
C PRO A 72 -7.31 -12.45 -25.37
N GLY A 73 -7.05 -11.53 -24.44
CA GLY A 73 -7.30 -11.76 -23.02
C GLY A 73 -6.33 -12.74 -22.33
N ALA A 74 -5.20 -13.13 -22.95
CA ALA A 74 -4.25 -14.08 -22.35
C ALA A 74 -3.75 -13.67 -20.94
N ALA A 75 -3.62 -12.36 -20.69
CA ALA A 75 -3.22 -11.85 -19.38
C ALA A 75 -4.34 -11.92 -18.32
N VAL A 76 -5.61 -11.92 -18.73
CA VAL A 76 -6.78 -11.75 -17.86
C VAL A 76 -6.80 -12.73 -16.68
N PRO A 77 -6.54 -14.05 -16.86
CA PRO A 77 -6.53 -14.98 -15.73
C PRO A 77 -5.51 -14.59 -14.66
N ILE A 78 -4.31 -14.18 -15.04
CA ILE A 78 -3.24 -13.76 -14.10
C ILE A 78 -3.62 -12.45 -13.42
N LEU A 79 -4.15 -11.50 -14.19
CA LEU A 79 -4.57 -10.20 -13.67
C LEU A 79 -5.65 -10.32 -12.59
N VAL A 80 -6.66 -11.16 -12.83
CA VAL A 80 -7.79 -11.32 -11.89
C VAL A 80 -7.42 -12.22 -10.72
N SER A 81 -6.74 -13.35 -10.96
CA SER A 81 -6.50 -14.35 -9.90
C SER A 81 -5.33 -14.01 -8.99
N ALA A 82 -4.29 -13.35 -9.50
CA ALA A 82 -3.07 -13.06 -8.75
C ALA A 82 -2.92 -11.57 -8.47
N THR A 83 -2.89 -10.74 -9.52
CA THR A 83 -2.54 -9.33 -9.39
C THR A 83 -3.59 -8.53 -8.63
N ALA A 84 -4.86 -8.62 -9.04
CA ALA A 84 -5.97 -7.92 -8.39
C ALA A 84 -6.14 -8.41 -6.94
N VAL A 85 -6.08 -9.73 -6.70
CA VAL A 85 -6.19 -10.30 -5.35
C VAL A 85 -5.04 -9.80 -4.46
N GLY A 86 -3.80 -9.87 -4.94
CA GLY A 86 -2.62 -9.41 -4.21
C GLY A 86 -2.69 -7.92 -3.86
N LEU A 87 -3.12 -7.09 -4.81
CA LEU A 87 -3.31 -5.67 -4.60
C LEU A 87 -4.44 -5.38 -3.62
N LEU A 88 -5.57 -6.10 -3.67
CA LEU A 88 -6.67 -5.95 -2.72
C LEU A 88 -6.20 -6.26 -1.28
N VAL A 89 -5.51 -7.39 -1.10
CA VAL A 89 -4.94 -7.79 0.19
C VAL A 89 -3.97 -6.73 0.69
N ALA A 90 -3.04 -6.28 -0.15
CA ALA A 90 -2.07 -5.26 0.23
C ALA A 90 -2.73 -3.90 0.51
N THR A 91 -3.82 -3.56 -0.17
CA THR A 91 -4.61 -2.33 0.08
C THR A 91 -5.21 -2.35 1.47
N ILE A 92 -5.91 -3.44 1.81
CA ILE A 92 -6.54 -3.61 3.13
C ILE A 92 -5.48 -3.61 4.23
N TRP A 93 -4.38 -4.34 4.02
CA TRP A 93 -3.29 -4.41 4.99
C TRP A 93 -2.60 -3.04 5.17
N ALA A 94 -2.30 -2.32 4.09
CA ALA A 94 -1.72 -0.98 4.15
C ALA A 94 -2.64 0.01 4.87
N ALA A 95 -3.95 -0.05 4.61
CA ALA A 95 -4.93 0.78 5.29
C ALA A 95 -4.98 0.48 6.80
N ALA A 96 -4.96 -0.81 7.18
CA ALA A 96 -4.94 -1.23 8.58
C ALA A 96 -3.67 -0.77 9.33
N LEU A 97 -2.55 -0.61 8.62
CA LEU A 97 -1.30 -0.07 9.16
C LEU A 97 -1.21 1.47 9.10
N GLY A 98 -2.23 2.15 8.57
CA GLY A 98 -2.21 3.61 8.38
C GLY A 98 -1.25 4.09 7.27
N GLN A 99 -0.77 3.19 6.41
CA GLN A 99 0.10 3.51 5.27
C GLN A 99 -0.72 4.08 4.11
N ASN A 100 -1.34 5.25 4.30
CA ASN A 100 -2.37 5.80 3.42
C ASN A 100 -1.92 5.98 1.96
N VAL A 101 -0.66 6.36 1.74
CA VAL A 101 -0.10 6.48 0.37
C VAL A 101 -0.03 5.12 -0.31
N ASN A 102 0.49 4.09 0.37
CA ASN A 102 0.56 2.74 -0.16
C ASN A 102 -0.84 2.16 -0.39
N ALA A 103 -1.77 2.36 0.57
CA ALA A 103 -3.15 1.95 0.43
C ALA A 103 -3.83 2.60 -0.79
N THR A 104 -3.58 3.88 -1.03
CA THR A 104 -4.07 4.59 -2.22
C THR A 104 -3.52 3.96 -3.50
N VAL A 105 -2.20 3.79 -3.59
CA VAL A 105 -1.55 3.23 -4.78
C VAL A 105 -2.04 1.80 -5.06
N TYR A 106 -2.01 0.92 -4.04
CA TYR A 106 -2.46 -0.45 -4.21
C TYR A 106 -3.95 -0.53 -4.55
N GLY A 107 -4.78 0.32 -3.94
CA GLY A 107 -6.21 0.37 -4.22
C GLY A 107 -6.52 0.83 -5.64
N THR A 108 -5.80 1.84 -6.13
CA THR A 108 -5.90 2.33 -7.51
C THR A 108 -5.55 1.22 -8.50
N PHE A 109 -4.42 0.54 -8.32
CA PHE A 109 -4.03 -0.55 -9.23
C PHE A 109 -4.93 -1.78 -9.08
N PHE A 110 -5.43 -2.10 -7.88
CA PHE A 110 -6.45 -3.13 -7.70
C PHE A 110 -7.65 -2.82 -8.57
N GLY A 111 -8.20 -1.61 -8.46
CA GLY A 111 -9.33 -1.17 -9.27
C GLY A 111 -9.03 -1.27 -10.76
N PHE A 112 -7.83 -0.85 -11.19
CA PHE A 112 -7.40 -0.95 -12.60
C PHE A 112 -7.44 -2.39 -13.11
N TYR A 113 -6.73 -3.31 -12.46
CA TYR A 113 -6.63 -4.70 -12.93
C TYR A 113 -7.95 -5.48 -12.76
N ALA A 114 -8.66 -5.28 -11.65
CA ALA A 114 -9.94 -5.92 -11.41
C ALA A 114 -11.00 -5.45 -12.41
N SER A 115 -11.09 -4.14 -12.66
CA SER A 115 -12.04 -3.59 -13.65
C SER A 115 -11.66 -3.94 -15.08
N TYR A 116 -10.36 -4.06 -15.41
CA TYR A 116 -9.94 -4.60 -16.71
C TYR A 116 -10.42 -6.05 -16.89
N GLY A 117 -10.22 -6.89 -15.87
CA GLY A 117 -10.69 -8.28 -15.90
C GLY A 117 -12.21 -8.36 -16.06
N ALA A 118 -12.94 -7.55 -15.31
CA ALA A 118 -14.40 -7.45 -15.43
C ALA A 118 -14.82 -7.00 -16.84
N LEU A 119 -14.19 -5.95 -17.39
CA LEU A 119 -14.45 -5.47 -18.74
C LEU A 119 -14.17 -6.56 -19.78
N ALA A 120 -12.98 -7.16 -19.74
CA ALA A 120 -12.55 -8.14 -20.75
C ALA A 120 -13.45 -9.38 -20.76
N VAL A 121 -13.73 -9.96 -19.59
CA VAL A 121 -14.62 -11.12 -19.48
C VAL A 121 -16.06 -10.71 -19.78
N GLY A 122 -16.49 -9.55 -19.31
CA GLY A 122 -17.85 -9.05 -19.56
C GLY A 122 -18.14 -8.76 -21.02
N LEU A 123 -17.18 -8.25 -21.79
CA LEU A 123 -17.30 -8.11 -23.24
C LEU A 123 -17.31 -9.45 -23.96
N ALA A 124 -16.49 -10.41 -23.51
CA ALA A 124 -16.44 -11.75 -24.09
C ALA A 124 -17.72 -12.59 -23.86
N HIS A 125 -18.46 -12.29 -22.80
CA HIS A 125 -19.63 -13.06 -22.35
C HIS A 125 -20.92 -12.25 -22.25
N ASP A 126 -20.94 -11.02 -22.78
CA ASP A 126 -22.10 -10.11 -22.76
C ASP A 126 -22.71 -9.86 -21.37
N TRP A 127 -21.86 -9.67 -20.35
CA TRP A 127 -22.33 -9.44 -18.98
C TRP A 127 -22.96 -8.06 -18.76
N PHE A 128 -22.61 -7.09 -19.59
CA PHE A 128 -22.99 -5.70 -19.42
C PHE A 128 -24.00 -5.20 -20.48
N GLY A 129 -24.45 -6.07 -21.39
CA GLY A 129 -25.35 -5.69 -22.48
C GLY A 129 -24.73 -4.70 -23.47
N ILE A 130 -23.39 -4.73 -23.61
CA ILE A 130 -22.65 -3.87 -24.54
C ILE A 130 -22.58 -4.63 -25.86
N ALA A 131 -23.18 -4.08 -26.92
CA ALA A 131 -23.12 -4.70 -28.23
C ALA A 131 -21.65 -4.84 -28.70
N ALA A 132 -21.34 -5.89 -29.45
CA ALA A 132 -19.98 -6.15 -29.92
C ALA A 132 -19.37 -4.97 -30.70
N ALA A 133 -20.20 -4.22 -31.45
CA ALA A 133 -19.77 -3.02 -32.16
C ALA A 133 -19.34 -1.86 -31.24
N ASP A 134 -19.80 -1.86 -29.98
CA ASP A 134 -19.54 -0.83 -28.98
C ASP A 134 -18.38 -1.20 -28.03
N ALA A 135 -17.71 -2.34 -28.25
CA ALA A 135 -16.58 -2.78 -27.43
C ALA A 135 -15.40 -1.79 -27.44
N GLY A 136 -15.11 -1.19 -28.60
CA GLY A 136 -14.07 -0.16 -28.74
C GLY A 136 -14.38 1.11 -27.93
N PRO A 137 -15.56 1.73 -28.10
CA PRO A 137 -16.02 2.83 -27.25
C PRO A 137 -16.02 2.51 -25.75
N ALA A 138 -16.49 1.33 -25.33
CA ALA A 138 -16.48 0.92 -23.93
C ALA A 138 -15.04 0.83 -23.37
N THR A 139 -14.12 0.26 -24.16
CA THR A 139 -12.70 0.19 -23.81
C THR A 139 -12.07 1.59 -23.73
N ALA A 140 -12.45 2.52 -24.60
CA ALA A 140 -11.97 3.91 -24.55
C ALA A 140 -12.41 4.62 -23.27
N VAL A 141 -13.67 4.45 -22.85
CA VAL A 141 -14.18 5.01 -21.59
C VAL A 141 -13.41 4.44 -20.39
N TRP A 142 -13.15 3.14 -20.38
CA TRP A 142 -12.36 2.50 -19.33
C TRP A 142 -10.92 3.04 -19.30
N LEU A 143 -10.22 3.07 -20.43
CA LEU A 143 -8.86 3.62 -20.53
C LEU A 143 -8.79 5.09 -20.11
N GLY A 144 -9.72 5.92 -20.59
CA GLY A 144 -9.79 7.35 -20.25
C GLY A 144 -10.05 7.59 -18.77
N SER A 145 -10.92 6.79 -18.14
CA SER A 145 -11.22 6.88 -16.71
C SER A 145 -9.97 6.60 -15.86
N TRP A 146 -9.21 5.57 -16.23
CA TRP A 146 -7.97 5.24 -15.54
C TRP A 146 -6.84 6.20 -15.83
N LEU A 147 -6.75 6.74 -17.05
CA LEU A 147 -5.78 7.79 -17.37
C LEU A 147 -6.00 9.04 -16.52
N VAL A 148 -7.25 9.48 -16.35
CA VAL A 148 -7.56 10.61 -15.46
C VAL A 148 -7.21 10.28 -14.01
N THR A 149 -7.62 9.11 -13.54
CA THR A 149 -7.41 8.70 -12.14
C THR A 149 -5.93 8.58 -11.79
N ILE A 150 -5.16 7.89 -12.63
CA ILE A 150 -3.72 7.67 -12.42
C ILE A 150 -2.96 8.97 -12.69
N GLY A 151 -3.31 9.75 -13.72
CA GLY A 151 -2.69 11.04 -13.98
C GLY A 151 -2.85 12.02 -12.82
N LEU A 152 -4.02 12.07 -12.18
CA LEU A 152 -4.22 12.83 -10.94
C LEU A 152 -3.31 12.31 -9.82
N LEU A 153 -3.23 10.99 -9.65
CA LEU A 153 -2.34 10.39 -8.65
C LEU A 153 -0.87 10.74 -8.92
N THR A 154 -0.42 10.69 -10.18
CA THR A 154 0.93 11.08 -10.63
C THR A 154 1.29 12.48 -10.15
N VAL A 155 0.39 13.45 -10.38
CA VAL A 155 0.59 14.84 -9.94
C VAL A 155 0.63 14.94 -8.42
N LEU A 156 -0.25 14.24 -7.71
CA LEU A 156 -0.36 14.32 -6.25
C LEU A 156 0.80 13.65 -5.51
N VAL A 157 1.57 12.78 -6.17
CA VAL A 157 2.75 12.12 -5.60
C VAL A 157 4.08 12.74 -5.99
N LEU A 158 4.11 13.91 -6.66
CA LEU A 158 5.37 14.57 -7.07
C LEU A 158 6.32 14.91 -5.90
N ARG A 159 5.80 14.97 -4.68
CA ARG A 159 6.57 15.15 -3.43
C ARG A 159 7.19 13.86 -2.87
N LEU A 160 6.83 12.70 -3.40
CA LEU A 160 7.46 11.41 -3.06
C LEU A 160 8.81 11.26 -3.76
N PRO A 161 9.66 10.30 -3.37
CA PRO A 161 10.88 9.97 -4.12
C PRO A 161 10.60 9.82 -5.61
N TRP A 162 11.42 10.41 -6.48
CA TRP A 162 11.10 10.60 -7.89
C TRP A 162 10.73 9.34 -8.67
N THR A 163 11.15 8.16 -8.21
CA THR A 163 10.77 6.91 -8.85
C THR A 163 9.25 6.68 -8.78
N TYR A 164 8.56 7.14 -7.74
CA TYR A 164 7.10 7.01 -7.60
C TYR A 164 6.34 7.75 -8.71
N PRO A 165 6.51 9.08 -8.89
CA PRO A 165 5.88 9.78 -10.00
C PRO A 165 6.42 9.31 -11.36
N LEU A 166 7.69 8.89 -11.49
CA LEU A 166 8.17 8.28 -12.73
C LEU A 166 7.36 7.02 -13.07
N LEU A 167 7.14 6.13 -12.10
CA LEU A 167 6.40 4.89 -12.28
C LEU A 167 4.99 5.19 -12.81
N LEU A 168 4.29 6.14 -12.19
CA LEU A 168 2.94 6.48 -12.62
C LEU A 168 2.92 7.22 -13.96
N ALA A 169 3.89 8.09 -14.24
CA ALA A 169 4.01 8.75 -15.54
C ALA A 169 4.26 7.74 -16.69
N ILE A 170 5.04 6.68 -16.44
CA ILE A 170 5.20 5.56 -17.39
C ILE A 170 3.84 4.89 -17.67
N VAL A 171 3.01 4.71 -16.63
CA VAL A 171 1.66 4.16 -16.76
C VAL A 171 0.74 5.12 -17.54
N ASP A 172 0.80 6.42 -17.27
CA ASP A 172 0.03 7.43 -18.01
C ASP A 172 0.37 7.40 -19.50
N VAL A 173 1.66 7.32 -19.86
CA VAL A 173 2.09 7.19 -21.26
C VAL A 173 1.59 5.88 -21.86
N ALA A 174 1.66 4.76 -21.14
CA ALA A 174 1.12 3.49 -21.62
C ALA A 174 -0.39 3.61 -21.90
N LEU A 175 -1.16 4.20 -20.98
CA LEU A 175 -2.61 4.38 -21.13
C LEU A 175 -2.96 5.30 -22.31
N VAL A 176 -2.22 6.39 -22.50
CA VAL A 176 -2.37 7.26 -23.68
C VAL A 176 -2.14 6.48 -24.97
N LEU A 177 -1.05 5.71 -25.03
CA LEU A 177 -0.72 4.91 -26.21
C LEU A 177 -1.76 3.82 -26.49
N LEU A 178 -2.26 3.14 -25.45
CA LEU A 178 -3.34 2.15 -25.57
C LEU A 178 -4.65 2.79 -25.99
N LEU A 179 -4.96 3.99 -25.49
CA LEU A 179 -6.16 4.74 -25.89
C LEU A 179 -6.08 5.17 -27.36
N ILE A 180 -4.92 5.66 -27.80
CA ILE A 180 -4.66 5.95 -29.22
C ILE A 180 -4.80 4.68 -30.05
N GLY A 181 -4.20 3.57 -29.60
CA GLY A 181 -4.31 2.27 -30.24
C GLY A 181 -5.75 1.83 -30.45
N ASN A 182 -6.59 2.00 -29.43
CA ASN A 182 -8.02 1.66 -29.49
C ASN A 182 -8.84 2.61 -30.36
N LEU A 183 -8.64 3.93 -30.25
CA LEU A 183 -9.45 4.93 -30.98
C LEU A 183 -9.06 5.06 -32.45
N ALA A 184 -7.80 4.83 -32.80
CA ALA A 184 -7.27 4.99 -34.15
C ALA A 184 -6.97 3.65 -34.83
N ASP A 185 -7.35 2.52 -34.23
CA ASP A 185 -7.01 1.15 -34.68
C ASP A 185 -5.50 0.99 -34.98
N SER A 186 -4.66 1.59 -34.13
CA SER A 186 -3.22 1.69 -34.35
C SER A 186 -2.47 0.59 -33.61
N ARG A 187 -2.12 -0.48 -34.33
CA ARG A 187 -1.29 -1.57 -33.80
C ARG A 187 0.03 -1.07 -33.23
N VAL A 188 0.68 -0.11 -33.91
CA VAL A 188 1.97 0.44 -33.46
C VAL A 188 1.83 1.15 -32.12
N ALA A 189 0.75 1.90 -31.91
CA ALA A 189 0.50 2.56 -30.64
C ALA A 189 0.25 1.55 -29.51
N THR A 190 -0.55 0.50 -29.76
CA THR A 190 -0.77 -0.59 -28.80
C THR A 190 0.53 -1.28 -28.41
N GLN A 191 1.38 -1.59 -29.40
CA GLN A 191 2.69 -2.21 -29.19
C GLN A 191 3.64 -1.33 -28.39
N ALA A 192 3.69 -0.03 -28.71
CA ALA A 192 4.44 0.94 -27.94
C ALA A 192 3.94 1.00 -26.48
N GLY A 193 2.63 1.02 -26.26
CA GLY A 193 2.04 0.93 -24.92
C GLY A 193 2.50 -0.32 -24.16
N GLY A 194 2.57 -1.47 -24.82
CA GLY A 194 3.11 -2.71 -24.24
C GLY A 194 4.57 -2.59 -23.78
N TRP A 195 5.42 -1.88 -24.51
CA TRP A 195 6.80 -1.61 -24.07
C TRP A 195 6.87 -0.71 -22.84
N PHE A 196 5.98 0.27 -22.72
CA PHE A 196 5.87 1.07 -21.50
C PHE A 196 5.37 0.24 -20.31
N VAL A 197 4.50 -0.75 -20.53
CA VAL A 197 4.13 -1.72 -19.48
C VAL A 197 5.36 -2.51 -19.01
N PHE A 198 6.27 -2.90 -19.89
CA PHE A 198 7.53 -3.53 -19.45
C PHE A 198 8.44 -2.59 -18.66
N ALA A 199 8.51 -1.31 -19.04
CA ALA A 199 9.23 -0.30 -18.25
C ALA A 199 8.64 -0.15 -16.84
N PHE A 200 7.30 -0.17 -16.73
CA PHE A 200 6.60 -0.23 -15.44
C PHE A 200 6.98 -1.48 -14.64
N VAL A 201 6.94 -2.66 -15.26
CA VAL A 201 7.32 -3.93 -14.61
C VAL A 201 8.75 -3.90 -14.09
N ALA A 202 9.69 -3.34 -14.87
CA ALA A 202 11.08 -3.21 -14.44
C ALA A 202 11.21 -2.35 -13.16
N LEU A 203 10.45 -1.26 -13.07
CA LEU A 203 10.47 -0.37 -11.91
C LEU A 203 9.74 -0.97 -10.69
N VAL A 204 8.64 -1.69 -10.89
CA VAL A 204 8.00 -2.49 -9.82
C VAL A 204 8.95 -3.58 -9.33
N GLY A 205 9.66 -4.25 -10.25
CA GLY A 205 10.68 -5.24 -9.92
C GLY A 205 11.81 -4.64 -9.09
N TYR A 206 12.25 -3.43 -9.43
CA TYR A 206 13.19 -2.67 -8.61
C TYR A 206 12.66 -2.40 -7.20
N TYR A 207 11.39 -2.02 -7.05
CA TYR A 207 10.78 -1.82 -5.73
C TYR A 207 10.68 -3.12 -4.94
N TYR A 208 10.35 -4.22 -5.60
CA TYR A 208 10.29 -5.53 -4.94
C TYR A 208 11.67 -5.94 -4.43
N VAL A 209 12.71 -5.78 -5.25
CA VAL A 209 14.09 -6.04 -4.85
C VAL A 209 14.48 -5.14 -3.68
N ALA A 210 14.21 -3.83 -3.76
CA ALA A 210 14.52 -2.90 -2.68
C ALA A 210 13.84 -3.27 -1.35
N ALA A 211 12.54 -3.57 -1.39
CA ALA A 211 11.78 -3.96 -0.21
C ALA A 211 12.26 -5.29 0.38
N LEU A 212 12.38 -6.34 -0.44
CA LEU A 212 12.77 -7.66 0.04
C LEU A 212 14.25 -7.70 0.50
N TRP A 213 15.11 -6.91 -0.13
CA TRP A 213 16.51 -6.80 0.27
C TRP A 213 16.67 -6.22 1.68
N GLU A 214 15.90 -5.19 2.01
CA GLU A 214 15.90 -4.60 3.35
C GLU A 214 15.35 -5.58 4.40
N GLU A 215 14.28 -6.28 4.09
CA GLU A 215 13.62 -7.26 4.97
C GLU A 215 14.48 -8.51 5.23
N THR A 216 15.40 -8.82 4.31
CA THR A 216 16.37 -9.91 4.49
C THR A 216 17.67 -9.44 5.17
N GLY A 217 17.70 -8.21 5.71
CA GLY A 217 18.81 -7.65 6.48
C GLY A 217 19.84 -6.88 5.64
N GLY A 218 19.55 -6.63 4.37
CA GLY A 218 20.32 -5.77 3.49
C GLY A 218 20.16 -4.29 3.83
N ARG A 219 21.08 -3.45 3.31
CA ARG A 219 20.98 -2.00 3.46
C ARG A 219 19.86 -1.42 2.57
N PRO A 220 19.15 -0.36 3.00
CA PRO A 220 18.13 0.27 2.17
C PRO A 220 18.66 0.70 0.81
N ILE A 221 17.94 0.33 -0.25
CA ILE A 221 18.26 0.70 -1.63
C ILE A 221 17.53 2.04 -1.95
N PRO A 222 18.24 3.05 -2.48
CA PRO A 222 17.67 4.39 -2.59
C PRO A 222 16.59 4.51 -3.68
N LEU A 223 15.40 4.99 -3.31
CA LEU A 223 14.33 5.36 -4.26
C LEU A 223 14.49 6.80 -4.81
N GLY A 224 15.56 7.48 -4.41
CA GLY A 224 15.91 8.83 -4.86
C GLY A 224 15.27 9.97 -4.07
N ARG A 225 15.45 11.20 -4.56
CA ARG A 225 14.96 12.42 -3.91
C ARG A 225 13.58 12.84 -4.45
N PRO A 226 12.79 13.61 -3.68
CA PRO A 226 11.56 14.22 -4.19
C PRO A 226 11.77 15.10 -5.42
N LEU A 227 10.77 15.17 -6.32
CA LEU A 227 10.81 16.06 -7.49
C LEU A 227 10.40 17.50 -7.14
N VAL A 228 9.45 17.67 -6.23
CA VAL A 228 9.00 18.97 -5.75
C VAL A 228 9.40 19.09 -4.28
N GLY A 229 10.08 20.20 -3.94
CA GLY A 229 10.43 20.54 -2.56
C GLY A 229 9.21 20.96 -1.74
N GLY A 230 9.29 20.77 -0.42
CA GLY A 230 8.36 21.37 0.54
C GLY A 230 8.75 22.79 0.89
#